data_AF-A0AAV5HTU6-F1
#
_entry.id   AF-A0AAV5HTU6-F1
#
_cell.length_a   1.000
_cell.length_b   1.000
_cell.length_c   1.000
_cell.angle_alpha   90.00
_cell.angle_beta   90.00
_cell.angle_gamma   90.00
#
_symmetry.space_group_name_H-M   'P 1'
#
loop_
_entity.id
_entity.type
_entity.pdbx_description
1 polymer ?
#
loop_
_entity_poly.entity_id
_entity_poly.type
_entity_poly.pdbx_seq_one_letter_code
_entity_poly.pdbx_strand_id
1 'polypeptide(L)'
;MSSITDPEYLMEEIANNCKNFFELKVMGPFEDKFASVLVRYLPKLRVLSLRCSMLTMKALIIILDGLHSLEVLNISHCLIEGQKTPASRGIVKELDESILKKASQLHEFKTCMKDSCILCQRTKADEGLLRWYKYEEGLWKADEVSSLAL
;
A
#
# COMPACT_ATOMS: atom_id res chain seq x y z
N MET A 1 -9.31 16.12 -0.14
CA MET A 1 -8.24 15.11 0.01
C MET A 1 -7.38 15.18 -1.24
N SER A 2 -6.05 15.30 -1.10
CA SER A 2 -5.15 15.21 -2.26
C SER A 2 -5.01 13.74 -2.64
N SER A 3 -5.84 13.26 -3.57
CA SER A 3 -5.63 11.98 -4.25
C SER A 3 -4.92 12.24 -5.57
N ILE A 4 -4.23 11.22 -6.10
CA ILE A 4 -3.81 11.23 -7.50
C ILE A 4 -5.10 11.35 -8.33
N THR A 5 -5.28 12.50 -8.99
CA THR A 5 -6.54 12.87 -9.66
C THR A 5 -6.80 11.98 -10.88
N ASP A 6 -5.73 11.56 -11.56
CA ASP A 6 -5.78 10.60 -12.64
C ASP A 6 -4.66 9.56 -12.49
N PRO A 7 -4.93 8.45 -11.79
CA PRO A 7 -3.94 7.40 -11.63
C PRO A 7 -3.68 6.64 -12.92
N GLU A 8 -4.62 6.60 -13.86
CA GLU A 8 -4.42 5.93 -15.14
C GLU A 8 -3.36 6.68 -15.95
N TYR A 9 -3.54 7.98 -16.13
CA TYR A 9 -2.58 8.81 -16.84
C TYR A 9 -1.18 8.75 -16.21
N LEU A 10 -1.09 8.91 -14.88
CA LEU A 10 0.21 8.89 -14.20
C LEU A 10 0.94 7.56 -14.38
N MET A 11 0.25 6.43 -14.20
CA MET A 11 0.88 5.11 -14.32
C MET A 11 1.23 4.75 -15.75
N GLU A 12 0.40 5.16 -16.72
CA GLU A 12 0.69 5.02 -18.14
C GLU A 12 1.94 5.80 -18.55
N GLU A 13 2.06 7.06 -18.13
CA GLU A 13 3.25 7.87 -18.43
C GLU A 13 4.52 7.29 -17.79
N ILE A 14 4.45 6.79 -16.56
CA ILE A 14 5.58 6.08 -15.95
C ILE A 14 5.94 4.84 -16.77
N ALA A 15 4.96 4.04 -17.17
CA ALA A 15 5.20 2.82 -17.94
C ALA A 15 5.84 3.12 -19.30
N ASN A 16 5.42 4.20 -19.97
CA ASN A 16 5.91 4.58 -21.29
C ASN A 16 7.32 5.20 -21.24
N ASN A 17 7.66 5.91 -20.17
CA ASN A 17 8.88 6.72 -20.10
C ASN A 17 9.97 6.14 -19.18
N CYS A 18 9.62 5.34 -18.17
CA CYS A 18 10.55 4.86 -17.14
C CYS A 18 10.85 3.36 -17.28
N LYS A 19 11.77 3.01 -18.19
CA LYS A 19 12.12 1.60 -18.49
C LYS A 19 12.69 0.79 -17.32
N ASN A 20 13.24 1.47 -16.31
CA ASN A 20 13.85 0.87 -15.12
C ASN A 20 13.04 1.16 -13.84
N PHE A 21 11.74 1.36 -13.98
CA PHE A 21 10.85 1.62 -12.86
C PHE A 21 10.44 0.32 -12.18
N PHE A 22 11.04 0.03 -11.03
CA PHE A 22 10.82 -1.23 -10.29
C PHE A 22 10.39 -1.03 -8.84
N GLU A 23 10.48 0.18 -8.31
CA GLU A 23 10.21 0.46 -6.91
C GLU A 23 9.27 1.66 -6.80
N LEU A 24 8.20 1.50 -6.01
CA LEU A 24 7.20 2.53 -5.83
C LEU A 24 6.78 2.58 -4.36
N LYS A 25 6.76 3.80 -3.83
CA LYS A 25 6.14 4.13 -2.55
C LYS A 25 4.91 4.98 -2.80
N VAL A 26 3.77 4.53 -2.31
CA VAL A 26 2.51 5.29 -2.32
C VAL A 26 2.06 5.47 -0.89
N MET A 27 1.72 6.71 -0.56
CA MET A 27 1.22 7.07 0.75
C MET A 27 -0.11 7.80 0.56
N GLY A 28 -1.22 7.24 1.07
CA GLY A 28 -2.54 7.84 1.03
C GLY A 28 -3.67 6.82 0.83
N PRO A 29 -4.86 7.23 0.40
CA PRO A 29 -5.90 6.28 0.00
C PRO A 29 -5.44 5.42 -1.18
N PHE A 30 -5.53 4.10 -1.02
CA PHE A 30 -5.16 3.09 -2.01
C PHE A 30 -6.36 2.17 -2.24
N GLU A 31 -7.17 2.51 -3.24
CA GLU A 31 -8.42 1.82 -3.54
C GLU A 31 -8.25 0.73 -4.61
N ASP A 32 -9.26 -0.13 -4.76
CA ASP A 32 -9.31 -1.21 -5.75
C ASP A 32 -8.96 -0.73 -7.17
N LYS A 33 -9.49 0.44 -7.58
CA LYS A 33 -9.24 1.01 -8.91
C LYS A 33 -7.74 1.29 -9.08
N PHE A 34 -7.11 1.89 -8.09
CA PHE A 34 -5.69 2.21 -8.14
C PHE A 34 -4.83 0.95 -8.20
N ALA A 35 -5.20 -0.10 -7.45
CA ALA A 35 -4.56 -1.40 -7.52
C ALA A 35 -4.62 -2.00 -8.94
N SER A 36 -5.79 -1.97 -9.57
CA SER A 36 -5.98 -2.49 -10.94
C SER A 36 -5.16 -1.71 -11.98
N VAL A 37 -5.09 -0.38 -11.82
CA VAL A 37 -4.28 0.48 -12.70
C VAL A 37 -2.79 0.15 -12.56
N LEU A 38 -2.31 -0.03 -11.33
CA LEU A 38 -0.92 -0.38 -11.05
C LEU A 38 -0.56 -1.75 -11.66
N VAL A 39 -1.43 -2.77 -11.50
CA VAL A 39 -1.25 -4.09 -12.16
C VAL A 39 -1.20 -3.96 -13.68
N ARG A 40 -2.07 -3.14 -14.27
CA ARG A 40 -2.16 -2.96 -15.73
C ARG A 40 -0.90 -2.32 -16.32
N TYR A 41 -0.43 -1.22 -15.73
CA TYR A 41 0.62 -0.40 -16.33
C TYR A 41 2.03 -0.70 -15.79
N LEU A 42 2.14 -1.18 -14.55
CA LEU A 42 3.42 -1.47 -13.89
C LEU A 42 3.56 -2.96 -13.51
N PRO A 43 3.35 -3.93 -14.42
CA PRO A 43 3.37 -5.36 -14.09
C PRO A 43 4.76 -5.87 -13.65
N LYS A 44 5.82 -5.11 -13.95
CA LYS A 44 7.22 -5.45 -13.61
C LYS A 44 7.66 -4.88 -12.26
N LEU A 45 6.77 -4.22 -11.51
CA LEU A 45 7.12 -3.64 -10.21
C LEU A 45 7.62 -4.74 -9.26
N ARG A 46 8.78 -4.53 -8.64
CA ARG A 46 9.45 -5.47 -7.74
C ARG A 46 9.31 -5.09 -6.27
N VAL A 47 9.26 -3.80 -5.97
CA VAL A 47 9.11 -3.28 -4.61
C VAL A 47 7.92 -2.32 -4.55
N LEU A 48 6.96 -2.61 -3.67
CA LEU A 48 5.82 -1.75 -3.41
C LEU A 48 5.74 -1.46 -1.91
N SER A 49 5.81 -0.18 -1.54
CA SER A 49 5.50 0.27 -0.18
C SER A 49 4.22 1.08 -0.18
N LEU A 50 3.26 0.63 0.63
CA LEU A 50 2.01 1.30 0.92
C LEU A 50 1.96 1.80 2.36
N ARG A 51 3.11 1.89 3.06
CA ARG A 51 3.13 2.20 4.49
C ARG A 51 2.27 3.42 4.87
N CYS A 52 1.65 3.36 6.04
CA CYS A 52 0.79 4.42 6.56
C CYS A 52 -0.38 4.82 5.64
N SER A 53 -0.82 3.92 4.74
CA SER A 53 -1.93 4.16 3.82
C SER A 53 -3.25 3.57 4.32
N MET A 54 -4.36 4.03 3.73
CA MET A 54 -5.64 3.34 3.81
C MET A 54 -5.77 2.42 2.60
N LEU A 55 -5.98 1.13 2.81
CA LEU A 55 -6.21 0.16 1.73
C LEU A 55 -7.45 -0.68 2.00
N THR A 56 -8.02 -1.25 0.95
CA THR A 56 -9.04 -2.29 1.07
C THR A 56 -8.40 -3.67 0.99
N MET A 57 -9.03 -4.67 1.60
CA MET A 57 -8.64 -6.08 1.44
C MET A 57 -8.65 -6.49 -0.04
N LYS A 58 -9.59 -5.97 -0.83
CA LYS A 58 -9.70 -6.26 -2.26
C LYS A 58 -8.53 -5.68 -3.07
N ALA A 59 -8.09 -4.46 -2.76
CA ALA A 59 -6.90 -3.88 -3.37
C ALA A 59 -5.65 -4.72 -3.07
N LEU A 60 -5.51 -5.23 -1.84
CA LEU A 60 -4.42 -6.12 -1.46
C LEU A 60 -4.43 -7.43 -2.26
N ILE A 61 -5.61 -8.05 -2.45
CA ILE A 61 -5.76 -9.25 -3.29
C ILE A 61 -5.37 -8.94 -4.74
N ILE A 62 -5.83 -7.83 -5.31
CA ILE A 62 -5.50 -7.42 -6.68
C ILE A 62 -3.98 -7.28 -6.86
N ILE A 63 -3.28 -6.68 -5.90
CA ILE A 63 -1.82 -6.57 -5.92
C ILE A 63 -1.17 -7.95 -5.92
N LEU A 64 -1.52 -8.79 -4.94
CA LEU A 64 -0.90 -10.10 -4.73
C LEU A 64 -1.16 -11.05 -5.91
N ASP A 65 -2.32 -10.94 -6.56
CA ASP A 65 -2.68 -11.80 -7.70
C ASP A 65 -2.19 -11.25 -9.04
N GLY A 66 -2.00 -9.93 -9.18
CA GLY A 66 -1.69 -9.28 -10.45
C GLY A 66 -0.24 -8.87 -10.65
N LEU A 67 0.52 -8.58 -9.58
CA LEU A 67 1.93 -8.19 -9.68
C LEU A 67 2.85 -9.40 -9.54
N HIS A 68 2.94 -10.20 -10.61
CA HIS A 68 3.73 -11.44 -10.59
C HIS A 68 5.24 -11.24 -10.42
N SER A 69 5.78 -10.04 -10.66
CA SER A 69 7.19 -9.70 -10.43
C SER A 69 7.45 -9.09 -9.05
N LEU A 70 6.43 -8.96 -8.20
CA LEU A 70 6.59 -8.34 -6.89
C LEU A 70 7.43 -9.24 -5.97
N GLU A 71 8.49 -8.68 -5.42
CA GLU A 71 9.41 -9.35 -4.49
C GLU A 71 9.21 -8.83 -3.07
N VAL A 72 8.95 -7.53 -2.93
CA VAL A 72 8.81 -6.87 -1.62
C VAL A 72 7.50 -6.10 -1.58
N LEU A 73 6.67 -6.41 -0.57
CA LEU A 73 5.46 -5.65 -0.27
C LEU A 73 5.51 -5.16 1.17
N ASN A 74 5.41 -3.85 1.36
CA ASN A 74 5.30 -3.21 2.67
C ASN A 74 3.91 -2.60 2.88
N ILE A 75 3.17 -3.14 3.84
CA ILE A 75 1.87 -2.60 4.30
C ILE A 75 1.92 -2.24 5.79
N SER A 76 3.10 -1.89 6.29
CA SER A 76 3.29 -1.51 7.69
C SER A 76 2.49 -0.26 8.02
N HIS A 77 1.84 -0.27 9.19
CA HIS A 77 1.12 0.88 9.74
C HIS A 77 -0.10 1.31 8.92
N CYS A 78 -0.63 0.43 8.07
CA CYS A 78 -1.80 0.72 7.26
C CYS A 78 -3.12 0.52 8.00
N LEU A 79 -4.15 1.24 7.54
CA LEU A 79 -5.55 0.93 7.83
C LEU A 79 -6.12 0.05 6.72
N ILE A 80 -6.52 -1.16 7.07
CA ILE A 80 -7.05 -2.11 6.10
C ILE A 80 -8.56 -2.22 6.29
N GLU A 81 -9.32 -1.72 5.34
CA GLU A 81 -10.77 -1.89 5.28
C GLU A 81 -11.10 -3.27 4.70
N GLY A 82 -11.85 -4.06 5.47
CA GLY A 82 -12.33 -5.37 5.04
C GLY A 82 -13.83 -5.51 5.31
N GLN A 83 -14.40 -6.55 4.72
CA GLN A 83 -15.79 -6.90 4.96
C GLN A 83 -15.90 -7.60 6.32
N LYS A 84 -16.61 -6.99 7.28
CA LYS A 84 -16.87 -7.61 8.60
C LYS A 84 -18.13 -8.46 8.56
N THR A 85 -19.13 -8.01 7.81
CA THR A 85 -20.38 -8.74 7.53
C THR A 85 -20.80 -8.43 6.10
N PRO A 86 -21.76 -9.18 5.50
CA PRO A 86 -22.31 -8.83 4.19
C PRO A 86 -22.84 -7.39 4.11
N ALA A 87 -23.24 -6.83 5.25
CA ALA A 87 -23.85 -5.50 5.36
C ALA A 87 -22.91 -4.40 5.90
N SER A 88 -21.69 -4.72 6.33
CA SER A 88 -20.78 -3.73 6.94
C SER A 88 -19.31 -3.95 6.62
N ARG A 89 -18.63 -2.83 6.35
CA ARG A 89 -17.17 -2.75 6.26
C ARG A 89 -16.61 -2.24 7.59
N GLY A 90 -15.35 -2.58 7.85
CA GLY A 90 -14.63 -1.97 8.95
C GLY A 90 -13.14 -2.28 8.92
N ILE A 91 -12.41 -1.66 9.82
CA ILE A 91 -10.97 -1.89 9.94
C ILE A 91 -10.71 -3.30 10.46
N VAL A 92 -9.89 -4.01 9.71
CA VAL A 92 -9.38 -5.35 10.00
C VAL A 92 -8.24 -5.24 11.00
N LYS A 93 -8.22 -6.12 12.01
CA LYS A 93 -7.15 -6.16 13.02
C LYS A 93 -6.02 -7.10 12.62
N GLU A 94 -6.32 -8.14 11.85
CA GLU A 94 -5.40 -9.20 11.47
C GLU A 94 -5.71 -9.66 10.04
N LEU A 95 -4.68 -9.98 9.26
CA LEU A 95 -4.83 -10.52 7.91
C LEU A 95 -5.32 -11.97 7.98
N ASP A 96 -6.21 -12.34 7.06
CA ASP A 96 -6.64 -13.73 6.94
C ASP A 96 -5.52 -14.63 6.42
N GLU A 97 -5.64 -15.94 6.68
CA GLU A 97 -4.65 -16.95 6.26
C GLU A 97 -4.46 -16.98 4.74
N SER A 98 -5.48 -16.62 3.96
CA SER A 98 -5.40 -16.65 2.50
C SER A 98 -4.48 -15.56 1.96
N ILE A 99 -4.54 -14.36 2.54
CA ILE A 99 -3.60 -13.27 2.26
C ILE A 99 -2.20 -13.64 2.72
N LEU A 100 -2.06 -14.18 3.94
CA LEU A 100 -0.75 -14.59 4.44
C LEU A 100 -0.10 -15.65 3.55
N LYS A 101 -0.88 -16.60 3.03
CA LYS A 101 -0.41 -17.62 2.08
C LYS A 101 -0.04 -17.06 0.71
N LYS A 102 -0.75 -16.03 0.22
CA LYS A 102 -0.37 -15.33 -1.02
C LYS A 102 0.92 -14.55 -0.80
N ALA A 103 1.00 -13.78 0.28
CA ALA A 103 2.13 -12.95 0.62
C ALA A 103 3.39 -13.76 0.97
N SER A 104 3.27 -15.01 1.43
CA SER A 104 4.42 -15.89 1.69
C SER A 104 5.20 -16.30 0.44
N GLN A 105 4.68 -16.00 -0.75
CA GLN A 105 5.40 -16.20 -2.03
C GLN A 105 6.35 -15.04 -2.34
N LEU A 106 6.18 -13.89 -1.67
CA LEU A 106 7.07 -12.75 -1.80
C LEU A 106 8.39 -13.04 -1.09
N HIS A 107 9.48 -12.46 -1.60
CA HIS A 107 10.77 -12.51 -0.92
C HIS A 107 10.69 -11.80 0.44
N GLU A 108 9.97 -10.68 0.51
CA GLU A 108 9.75 -9.97 1.77
C GLU A 108 8.34 -9.38 1.87
N PHE A 109 7.68 -9.63 3.01
CA PHE A 109 6.39 -9.06 3.33
C PHE A 109 6.44 -8.36 4.69
N LYS A 110 6.36 -7.02 4.69
CA LYS A 110 6.44 -6.19 5.89
C LYS A 110 5.06 -5.76 6.33
N THR A 111 4.73 -6.02 7.60
CA THR A 111 3.45 -5.65 8.18
C THR A 111 3.61 -5.13 9.61
N CYS A 112 2.74 -4.21 9.99
CA CYS A 112 2.57 -3.79 11.38
C CYS A 112 1.14 -3.29 11.57
N MET A 113 0.36 -4.00 12.39
CA MET A 113 -1.04 -3.67 12.72
C MET A 113 -1.26 -3.53 14.24
N LYS A 114 -0.17 -3.35 15.00
CA LYS A 114 -0.18 -3.36 16.48
C LYS A 114 -0.75 -2.07 17.07
N ASP A 115 -1.64 -2.21 18.05
CA ASP A 115 -2.20 -1.07 18.80
C ASP A 115 -1.16 -0.32 19.64
N SER A 116 -0.04 -0.96 20.00
CA SER A 116 1.06 -0.34 20.75
C SER A 116 2.03 0.46 19.87
N CYS A 117 1.92 0.37 18.55
CA CYS A 117 2.82 1.08 17.64
C CYS A 117 2.34 2.52 17.42
N ILE A 118 3.22 3.49 17.67
CA ILE A 118 2.93 4.92 17.51
C ILE A 118 2.48 5.26 16.08
N LEU A 119 3.12 4.69 15.06
CA LEU A 119 2.72 4.93 13.67
C LEU A 119 1.34 4.34 13.37
N CYS A 120 1.02 3.13 13.86
CA CYS A 120 -0.33 2.57 13.71
C CYS A 120 -1.40 3.42 14.41
N GLN A 121 -1.10 3.92 15.62
CA GLN A 121 -2.00 4.80 16.37
C GLN A 121 -2.25 6.11 15.61
N ARG A 122 -1.19 6.72 15.06
CA ARG A 122 -1.29 7.93 14.23
C ARG A 122 -2.13 7.68 12.99
N THR A 123 -1.83 6.64 12.20
CA THR A 123 -2.62 6.31 11.01
C THR A 123 -4.10 6.11 11.35
N LYS A 124 -4.42 5.46 12.47
CA LYS A 124 -5.80 5.32 12.98
C LYS A 124 -6.44 6.66 13.32
N ALA A 125 -5.75 7.50 14.09
CA ALA A 125 -6.25 8.82 14.49
C ALA A 125 -6.48 9.74 13.28
N ASP A 126 -5.69 9.57 12.23
CA ASP A 126 -5.79 10.34 11.00
C ASP A 126 -6.74 9.72 9.97
N GLU A 127 -7.40 8.60 10.28
CA GLU A 127 -8.28 7.85 9.36
C GLU A 127 -7.55 7.43 8.06
N GLY A 128 -6.23 7.23 8.13
CA GLY A 128 -5.40 6.89 6.98
C GLY A 128 -5.16 8.06 6.02
N LEU A 129 -5.63 9.26 6.37
CA LEU A 129 -5.31 10.48 5.66
C LEU A 129 -3.98 10.99 6.19
N LEU A 130 -2.93 11.01 5.37
CA LEU A 130 -1.67 11.61 5.79
C LEU A 130 -1.92 13.10 6.04
N ARG A 131 -2.09 13.50 7.29
CA ARG A 131 -2.25 14.89 7.71
C ARG A 131 -0.92 15.49 8.17
N TRP A 132 0.02 14.62 8.55
CA TRP A 132 1.33 14.98 9.09
C TRP A 132 2.42 15.23 8.04
N TYR A 133 2.21 14.88 6.76
CA TYR A 133 3.23 15.07 5.70
C TYR A 133 3.67 16.53 5.52
N LYS A 134 2.83 17.50 5.93
CA LYS A 134 3.14 18.93 5.88
C LYS A 134 4.05 19.42 7.02
N TYR A 135 4.23 18.62 8.06
CA TYR A 135 4.86 19.05 9.32
C TYR A 135 6.07 18.20 9.70
N GLU A 136 6.15 16.95 9.26
CA GLU A 136 7.20 16.00 9.67
C GLU A 136 7.87 15.33 8.45
N GLU A 137 8.80 16.01 7.81
CA GLU A 137 9.48 15.50 6.61
C GLU A 137 10.17 14.14 6.82
N GLY A 138 10.78 13.93 7.99
CA GLY A 138 11.50 12.69 8.29
C GLY A 138 10.60 11.46 8.26
N LEU A 139 9.30 11.61 8.53
CA LEU A 139 8.39 10.47 8.60
C LEU A 139 7.94 9.95 7.23
N TRP A 140 7.81 10.82 6.23
CA TRP A 140 7.45 10.39 4.87
C TRP A 140 8.68 9.90 4.12
N LYS A 141 9.86 10.42 4.47
CA LYS A 141 11.16 9.94 3.97
C LYS A 141 11.52 8.56 4.52
N ALA A 142 11.16 8.24 5.77
CA ALA A 142 11.37 6.91 6.34
C ALA A 142 10.54 5.82 5.65
N ASP A 143 11.08 4.61 5.53
CA ASP A 143 10.38 3.40 5.09
C ASP A 143 11.00 2.17 5.74
N GLU A 144 10.19 1.13 5.97
CA GLU A 144 10.69 -0.15 6.47
C GLU A 144 11.45 -0.92 5.37
N VAL A 145 11.29 -0.52 4.10
CA VAL A 145 12.10 -0.95 2.95
C VAL A 145 13.23 0.06 2.72
N SER A 146 14.48 -0.37 2.90
CA SER A 146 15.64 0.53 2.89
C SER A 146 15.84 1.27 1.58
N SER A 147 15.50 0.68 0.43
CA SER A 147 15.63 1.32 -0.88
C SER A 147 14.62 2.45 -1.10
N LEU A 148 13.55 2.50 -0.29
CA LEU A 148 12.50 3.52 -0.32
C LEU A 148 12.61 4.52 0.85
N ALA A 149 13.67 4.42 1.65
CA ALA A 149 14.01 5.39 2.68
C ALA A 149 14.90 6.50 2.09
N LEU A 150 14.59 7.78 2.35
CA LEU A 150 15.27 8.97 1.81
C LEU A 150 16.00 9.79 2.87
#